data_AF-A0A9X9F350-F1
#
_entry.id   AF-A0A9X9F350-F1
#
_cell.length_a   1.000
_cell.length_b   1.000
_cell.length_c   1.000
_cell.angle_alpha   90.00
_cell.angle_beta   90.00
_cell.angle_gamma   90.00
#
_symmetry.space_group_name_H-M   'P 1'
#
loop_
_entity.id
_entity.type
_entity.pdbx_description
1 polymer ?
#
loop_
_entity_poly.entity_id
_entity_poly.type
_entity_poly.pdbx_seq_one_letter_code
_entity_poly.pdbx_strand_id
1 'polypeptide(L)'
;SEEEFYDISNINSDEQINYFYDLWTLKESYIKTIGKGLYTPLNSFSIKKESRTLISYQNIPKNFYFKQYNIDPNYKLSACATRDEFPQEIIIKDIYAICQNIYKFESKEKINAED
;
A
#
# COMPACT_ATOMS: atom_id res chain seq x y z
N SER A 1 -16.52 -6.47 -0.92
CA SER A 1 -17.78 -6.51 -1.66
C SER A 1 -18.19 -7.97 -1.84
N GLU A 2 -19.41 -8.24 -2.29
CA GLU A 2 -19.86 -9.62 -2.57
C GLU A 2 -18.99 -10.29 -3.63
N GLU A 3 -18.53 -9.53 -4.64
CA GLU A 3 -17.60 -9.99 -5.67
C GLU A 3 -16.26 -10.46 -5.05
N GLU A 4 -15.63 -9.63 -4.21
CA GLU A 4 -14.37 -10.00 -3.54
C GLU A 4 -14.51 -11.27 -2.68
N PHE A 5 -15.66 -11.43 -2.00
CA PHE A 5 -15.94 -12.61 -1.20
C PHE A 5 -16.09 -13.87 -2.08
N TYR A 6 -16.80 -13.75 -3.19
CA TYR A 6 -16.94 -14.82 -4.17
C TYR A 6 -15.57 -15.19 -4.78
N ASP A 7 -14.76 -14.20 -5.16
CA ASP A 7 -13.41 -14.42 -5.70
C ASP A 7 -12.53 -15.18 -4.69
N ILE A 8 -12.50 -14.76 -3.42
CA ILE A 8 -11.76 -15.47 -2.36
C ILE A 8 -12.26 -16.91 -2.21
N SER A 9 -13.58 -17.11 -2.17
CA SER A 9 -14.19 -18.43 -1.90
C SER A 9 -13.93 -19.45 -3.00
N ASN A 10 -13.64 -19.01 -4.23
CA ASN A 10 -13.35 -19.88 -5.37
C ASN A 10 -11.86 -20.19 -5.57
N ILE A 11 -10.98 -19.64 -4.74
CA ILE A 11 -9.54 -19.93 -4.75
C ILE A 11 -9.25 -21.15 -3.88
N ASN A 12 -8.19 -21.91 -4.22
CA ASN A 12 -7.68 -23.03 -3.41
C ASN A 12 -7.42 -22.59 -1.96
N SER A 13 -7.76 -23.43 -0.98
CA SER A 13 -7.68 -23.11 0.46
C SER A 13 -6.35 -22.47 0.88
N ASP A 14 -5.24 -22.97 0.34
CA ASP A 14 -3.89 -22.55 0.71
C ASP A 14 -3.56 -21.13 0.20
N GLU A 15 -4.25 -20.68 -0.84
CA GLU A 15 -4.07 -19.35 -1.45
C GLU A 15 -5.12 -18.34 -0.98
N GLN A 16 -6.25 -18.78 -0.41
CA GLN A 16 -7.32 -17.89 0.05
C GLN A 16 -6.82 -16.83 1.03
N ILE A 17 -5.99 -17.23 2.00
CA ILE A 17 -5.47 -16.31 3.01
C ILE A 17 -4.51 -15.27 2.39
N ASN A 18 -3.70 -15.70 1.43
CA ASN A 18 -2.78 -14.83 0.71
C ASN A 18 -3.53 -13.81 -0.14
N TYR A 19 -4.59 -14.25 -0.82
CA TYR A 19 -5.44 -13.38 -1.63
C TYR A 19 -6.27 -12.43 -0.76
N PHE A 20 -6.77 -12.89 0.39
CA PHE A 20 -7.41 -12.04 1.37
C PHE A 20 -6.48 -10.90 1.81
N TYR A 21 -5.22 -11.20 2.16
CA TYR A 21 -4.28 -10.15 2.54
C TYR A 21 -3.92 -9.21 1.38
N ASP A 22 -3.85 -9.71 0.14
CA ASP A 22 -3.66 -8.85 -1.04
C ASP A 22 -4.80 -7.81 -1.14
N LEU A 23 -6.05 -8.27 -1.07
CA LEU A 23 -7.22 -7.39 -1.13
C LEU A 23 -7.27 -6.46 0.09
N TRP A 24 -7.05 -6.98 1.29
CA TRP A 24 -7.03 -6.19 2.52
C TRP A 24 -6.05 -5.04 2.44
N THR A 25 -4.78 -5.29 2.08
CA THR A 25 -3.77 -4.23 2.03
C THR A 25 -4.04 -3.23 0.92
N LEU A 26 -4.58 -3.66 -0.22
CA LEU A 26 -5.01 -2.75 -1.29
C LEU A 26 -6.12 -1.80 -0.80
N LYS A 27 -7.17 -2.34 -0.18
CA LYS A 27 -8.29 -1.54 0.33
C LYS A 27 -7.85 -0.60 1.45
N GLU A 28 -7.06 -1.07 2.39
CA GLU A 28 -6.50 -0.25 3.48
C GLU A 28 -5.60 0.86 2.94
N SER A 29 -4.77 0.58 1.92
CA SER A 29 -3.92 1.61 1.31
C SER A 29 -4.76 2.74 0.72
N TYR A 30 -5.89 2.43 0.07
CA TYR A 30 -6.83 3.45 -0.43
C TYR A 30 -7.47 4.26 0.71
N ILE A 31 -7.99 3.58 1.74
CA ILE A 31 -8.62 4.23 2.90
C ILE A 31 -7.64 5.18 3.60
N LYS A 32 -6.38 4.76 3.74
CA LYS A 32 -5.31 5.59 4.30
C LYS A 32 -5.01 6.79 3.43
N THR A 33 -5.00 6.65 2.10
CA THR A 33 -4.77 7.77 1.18
C THR A 33 -5.89 8.80 1.22
N ILE A 34 -7.16 8.40 1.35
CA ILE A 34 -8.28 9.34 1.47
C ILE A 34 -8.46 9.91 2.89
N GLY A 35 -7.77 9.34 3.89
CA GLY A 35 -7.72 9.86 5.26
C GLY A 35 -9.02 9.74 6.07
N LYS A 36 -9.99 8.94 5.62
CA LYS A 36 -11.31 8.82 6.27
C LYS A 36 -11.38 7.72 7.33
N GLY A 37 -10.40 6.83 7.39
CA GLY A 37 -10.41 5.67 8.29
C GLY A 37 -11.69 4.83 8.14
N LEU A 38 -12.19 4.31 9.26
CA LEU A 38 -13.34 3.39 9.31
C LEU A 38 -14.69 4.03 8.90
N TYR A 39 -14.76 5.34 8.69
CA TYR A 39 -15.95 6.00 8.13
C TYR A 39 -16.20 5.62 6.67
N THR A 40 -15.24 4.97 6.00
CA THR A 40 -15.42 4.41 4.66
C THR A 40 -15.75 2.91 4.77
N PRO A 41 -16.99 2.48 4.49
CA PRO A 41 -17.34 1.07 4.54
C PRO A 41 -16.55 0.25 3.53
N LEU A 42 -15.92 -0.84 3.96
CA LEU A 42 -15.14 -1.71 3.06
C LEU A 42 -16.00 -2.37 1.95
N ASN A 43 -17.32 -2.43 2.12
CA ASN A 43 -18.23 -2.93 1.10
C ASN A 43 -18.72 -1.84 0.12
N SER A 44 -18.36 -0.56 0.29
CA SER A 44 -18.80 0.52 -0.61
C SER A 44 -17.97 0.63 -1.90
N PHE A 45 -16.85 -0.09 -1.97
CA PHE A 45 -15.96 -0.14 -3.13
C PHE A 45 -15.38 -1.55 -3.31
N SER A 46 -14.93 -1.84 -4.53
CA SER A 46 -14.35 -3.13 -4.89
C SER A 46 -12.96 -2.93 -5.48
N ILE A 47 -12.03 -3.81 -5.13
CA ILE A 47 -10.74 -3.96 -5.77
C ILE A 47 -10.61 -5.41 -6.21
N LYS A 48 -10.08 -5.63 -7.41
CA LYS A 48 -9.82 -6.95 -7.95
C LYS A 48 -8.42 -7.01 -8.53
N LYS A 49 -7.76 -8.13 -8.28
CA LYS A 49 -6.42 -8.40 -8.79
C LYS A 49 -6.55 -9.30 -10.02
N GLU A 50 -6.53 -8.69 -11.19
CA GLU A 50 -6.69 -9.37 -12.49
C GLU A 50 -5.44 -10.21 -12.83
N SER A 51 -4.27 -9.77 -12.37
CA SER A 51 -3.00 -10.48 -12.52
C SER A 51 -2.03 -10.10 -11.41
N ARG A 52 -0.77 -10.55 -11.50
CA ARG A 52 0.27 -10.15 -10.52
C ARG A 52 0.50 -8.63 -10.47
N THR A 53 0.25 -7.91 -11.56
CA THR A 53 0.53 -6.48 -11.68
C THR A 53 -0.68 -5.63 -12.01
N LEU A 54 -1.75 -6.23 -12.55
CA LEU A 54 -2.95 -5.52 -12.95
C LEU A 54 -3.99 -5.54 -11.81
N ILE A 55 -4.39 -4.35 -11.39
CA ILE A 55 -5.40 -4.12 -10.36
C ILE A 55 -6.52 -3.31 -10.99
N SER A 56 -7.74 -3.85 -10.94
CA SER A 56 -8.96 -3.15 -11.32
C SER A 56 -9.75 -2.78 -10.07
N TYR A 57 -10.60 -1.77 -10.20
CA TYR A 57 -11.41 -1.29 -9.07
C TYR A 57 -12.71 -0.64 -9.52
N GLN A 58 -13.68 -0.63 -8.63
CA GLN A 58 -15.00 -0.01 -8.80
C GLN A 58 -15.29 0.94 -7.64
N ASN A 59 -16.03 2.02 -7.91
CA ASN A 59 -16.37 3.06 -6.93
C ASN A 59 -15.15 3.73 -6.27
N ILE A 60 -14.01 3.74 -6.97
CA ILE A 60 -12.82 4.51 -6.63
C ILE A 60 -12.56 5.51 -7.77
N PRO A 61 -12.24 6.79 -7.49
CA PRO A 61 -11.93 7.75 -8.54
C PRO A 61 -10.75 7.31 -9.43
N LYS A 62 -10.82 7.61 -10.73
CA LYS A 62 -9.85 7.17 -11.75
C LYS A 62 -8.44 7.72 -11.58
N ASN A 63 -8.26 8.77 -10.77
CA ASN A 63 -6.95 9.36 -10.48
C ASN A 63 -6.21 8.67 -9.33
N PHE A 64 -6.69 7.50 -8.87
CA PHE A 64 -5.98 6.67 -7.89
C PHE A 64 -5.25 5.52 -8.58
N TYR A 65 -4.04 5.27 -8.11
CA TYR A 65 -3.16 4.23 -8.62
C TYR A 65 -2.72 3.35 -7.47
N PHE A 66 -2.44 2.09 -7.78
CA PHE A 66 -2.07 1.08 -6.79
C PHE A 66 -0.80 0.37 -7.22
N LYS A 67 0.07 0.06 -6.27
CA LYS A 67 1.21 -0.82 -6.47
C LYS A 67 1.39 -1.76 -5.30
N GLN A 68 1.63 -3.03 -5.58
CA GLN A 68 2.05 -4.00 -4.59
C GLN A 68 3.56 -4.20 -4.64
N TYR A 69 4.17 -4.44 -3.49
CA TYR A 69 5.59 -4.74 -3.37
C TYR A 69 5.80 -6.04 -2.60
N ASN A 70 6.79 -6.82 -3.02
CA ASN A 70 7.21 -8.01 -2.31
C ASN A 70 8.35 -7.63 -1.36
N ILE A 71 8.09 -7.67 -0.05
CA ILE A 71 9.10 -7.41 0.98
C ILE A 71 9.50 -8.67 1.74
N ASP A 72 8.55 -9.57 1.94
CA ASP A 72 8.72 -10.83 2.66
C ASP A 72 7.60 -11.79 2.19
N PRO A 73 7.86 -13.11 2.04
CA PRO A 73 6.85 -14.08 1.62
C PRO A 73 5.59 -14.12 2.49
N ASN A 74 5.71 -13.79 3.79
CA ASN A 74 4.62 -13.83 4.76
C ASN A 74 3.88 -12.50 4.92
N TYR A 75 4.28 -11.45 4.19
CA TYR A 75 3.68 -10.12 4.29
C TYR A 75 3.20 -9.63 2.93
N LYS A 76 2.06 -8.94 2.94
CA LYS A 76 1.57 -8.17 1.79
C LYS A 76 1.77 -6.69 2.04
N LEU A 77 2.22 -5.98 1.02
CA LEU A 77 2.40 -4.53 1.07
C LEU A 77 1.79 -3.91 -0.19
N SER A 78 0.88 -2.96 0.03
CA SER A 78 0.25 -2.18 -1.02
C SER A 78 0.43 -0.68 -0.75
N ALA A 79 0.65 0.08 -1.81
CA ALA A 79 0.67 1.53 -1.80
C ALA A 79 -0.42 2.06 -2.74
N CYS A 80 -1.03 3.18 -2.34
CA CYS A 80 -2.04 3.89 -3.11
C CYS A 80 -1.66 5.37 -3.21
N ALA A 81 -1.72 5.94 -4.41
CA ALA A 81 -1.32 7.32 -4.66
C ALA A 81 -2.22 7.98 -5.71
N THR A 82 -2.21 9.31 -5.77
CA THR A 82 -2.98 10.09 -6.77
C THR A 82 -2.18 10.38 -8.06
N ARG A 83 -0.94 9.87 -8.13
CA ARG A 83 -0.06 9.91 -9.31
C ARG A 83 0.56 8.53 -9.50
N ASP A 84 0.69 8.10 -10.75
CA ASP A 84 1.30 6.81 -11.10
C ASP A 84 2.84 6.90 -11.16
N GLU A 85 3.44 7.29 -10.03
CA GLU A 85 4.89 7.56 -9.92
C GLU A 85 5.49 6.75 -8.78
N PHE A 86 5.15 5.47 -8.72
CA PHE A 86 5.67 4.60 -7.70
C PHE A 86 7.15 4.24 -7.97
N PRO A 87 8.02 4.26 -6.95
CA PRO A 87 9.39 3.78 -7.10
C PRO A 87 9.41 2.32 -7.51
N GLN A 88 10.43 1.89 -8.26
CA GLN A 88 10.52 0.48 -8.69
C GLN A 88 10.74 -0.46 -7.50
N GLU A 89 11.52 -0.03 -6.51
CA GLU A 89 11.93 -0.84 -5.37
C GLU A 89 11.73 -0.09 -4.04
N ILE A 90 11.69 -0.86 -2.96
CA ILE A 90 11.64 -0.34 -1.59
C ILE A 90 13.05 -0.20 -1.06
N ILE A 91 13.32 0.93 -0.40
CA ILE A 91 14.58 1.18 0.28
C ILE A 91 14.45 0.68 1.73
N ILE A 92 15.09 -0.44 2.04
CA ILE A 92 15.18 -0.96 3.41
C ILE A 92 16.27 -0.18 4.15
N LYS A 93 15.93 0.36 5.32
CA LYS A 93 16.88 1.06 6.20
C LYS A 93 16.87 0.40 7.57
N ASP A 94 18.06 0.12 8.09
CA ASP A 94 18.23 -0.27 9.47
C ASP A 94 18.20 0.97 10.40
N ILE A 95 18.20 0.70 11.71
CA ILE A 95 18.15 1.75 12.72
C ILE A 95 19.36 2.68 12.65
N TYR A 96 20.56 2.18 12.31
CA TYR A 96 21.77 2.96 12.21
C TYR A 96 21.71 3.96 11.05
N ALA A 97 21.25 3.52 9.89
CA ALA A 97 21.03 4.36 8.71
C ALA A 97 19.99 5.45 8.99
N ILE A 98 18.94 5.13 9.75
CA ILE A 98 17.94 6.14 10.18
C ILE A 98 18.60 7.16 11.12
N CYS A 99 19.27 6.72 12.18
CA CYS A 99 19.95 7.60 13.14
C CYS A 99 20.98 8.52 12.46
N GLN A 100 21.80 7.98 11.56
CA GLN A 100 22.79 8.78 10.82
C GLN A 100 22.15 9.87 9.95
N ASN A 101 20.99 9.58 9.33
CA ASN A 101 20.28 10.58 8.52
C ASN A 101 19.71 11.71 9.40
N ILE A 102 19.22 11.38 10.61
CA ILE A 102 18.74 12.38 11.57
C ILE A 102 19.89 13.29 12.03
N TYR A 103 21.02 12.73 12.47
CA TYR A 103 22.17 13.53 12.91
C TYR A 103 22.75 14.43 11.81
N LYS A 104 22.78 13.95 10.56
CA LYS A 104 23.20 14.75 9.40
C LYS A 104 22.24 15.93 9.15
N PHE A 105 20.94 15.73 9.36
CA PHE A 105 19.95 16.78 9.20
C PHE A 105 20.11 17.87 10.27
N GLU A 106 20.21 17.49 11.54
CA GLU A 106 20.43 18.42 12.67
C GLU A 106 21.75 19.21 12.51
N SER A 107 22.80 18.55 12.02
CA SER A 107 24.09 19.21 11.78
C SER A 107 24.00 20.26 10.66
N LYS A 108 23.17 20.03 9.63
CA LYS A 108 22.93 21.01 8.56
C LYS A 108 22.08 22.20 9.02
N GLU A 109 21.09 21.98 9.88
CA GLU A 109 20.29 23.07 10.42
C GLU A 109 21.11 23.99 11.33
N LYS A 110 22.04 23.45 12.12
CA LYS A 110 22.96 24.27 12.93
C LYS A 110 23.88 25.15 12.09
N ILE A 111 24.42 24.61 10.99
CA ILE A 111 25.28 25.38 10.07
C ILE A 111 24.48 26.52 9.41
N ASN A 112 23.22 26.28 9.03
CA ASN A 112 22.38 27.29 8.36
C ASN A 112 21.74 28.32 9.31
N ALA A 113 21.84 28.13 10.63
CA ALA A 113 21.29 29.05 11.64
C ALA A 113 22.34 30.00 12.25
N GLU A 114 23.62 29.82 11.89
CA GLU A 114 24.75 30.66 12.30
C GLU A 114 25.17 31.68 11.20
N ASP A 115 24.48 31.68 10.05
CA ASP A 115 24.53 32.71 8.98
C ASP A 115 23.31 33.63 9.03
#